data_AF-A0A257PYA0-F1
#
_entry.id   AF-A0A257PYA0-F1
#
_cell.length_a   1.000
_cell.length_b   1.000
_cell.length_c   1.000
_cell.angle_alpha   90.00
_cell.angle_beta   90.00
_cell.angle_gamma   90.00
#
_symmetry.space_group_name_H-M   'P 1'
#
loop_
_entity.id
_entity.type
_entity.pdbx_description
1 polymer ?
#
loop_
_entity_poly.entity_id
_entity_poly.type
_entity_poly.pdbx_seq_one_letter_code
_entity_poly.pdbx_strand_id
1 'polypeptide(L)'
;EIVREDEYGQLVTELHTLTGTQGRAPGDMQMHTHVAVFNIVETPSGRVGSINLALLEGRIHEWGALYQAYLANHLRAHGVEVELDARTEMARLSAVPDSVVAQFSKRTMGGTEAARAYALSLGLDWETLTPARKIALLKAGVQNPREAKSDDAPPGERR
;
A
#
# COMPACT_ATOMS: atom_id res chain seq x y z
N GLU A 1 -3.62 -7.83 4.92
CA GLU A 1 -2.56 -7.57 5.92
C GLU A 1 -1.82 -8.87 6.22
N ILE A 2 -0.50 -8.81 6.41
CA ILE A 2 0.31 -10.00 6.67
C ILE A 2 1.38 -9.68 7.72
N VAL A 3 1.38 -10.44 8.81
CA VAL A 3 2.43 -10.42 9.84
C VAL A 3 3.59 -11.30 9.35
N ARG A 4 4.84 -10.81 9.43
CA ARG A 4 6.06 -11.57 9.17
C ARG A 4 7.12 -11.27 10.25
N GLU A 5 8.11 -12.13 10.38
CA GLU A 5 9.33 -11.78 11.13
C GLU A 5 10.28 -10.99 10.22
N ASP A 6 10.91 -9.94 10.77
CA ASP A 6 11.98 -9.19 10.11
C ASP A 6 13.35 -9.90 10.26
N GLU A 7 14.41 -9.27 9.75
CA GLU A 7 15.79 -9.79 9.83
C GLU A 7 16.35 -9.87 11.27
N TYR A 8 15.65 -9.28 12.23
CA TYR A 8 15.98 -9.27 13.66
C TYR A 8 15.03 -10.14 14.50
N GLY A 9 14.14 -10.91 13.85
CA GLY A 9 13.16 -11.77 14.51
C GLY A 9 11.99 -11.01 15.17
N GLN A 10 11.78 -9.74 14.85
CA GLN A 10 10.63 -8.97 15.32
C GLN A 10 9.44 -9.19 14.40
N LEU A 11 8.26 -9.36 14.99
CA LEU A 11 7.01 -9.47 14.25
C LEU A 11 6.62 -8.10 13.71
N VAL A 12 6.78 -7.91 12.40
CA VAL A 12 6.38 -6.71 11.67
C VAL A 12 5.18 -7.02 10.79
N THR A 13 4.23 -6.09 10.70
CA THR A 13 3.06 -6.26 9.83
C THR A 13 3.19 -5.40 8.59
N GLU A 14 3.24 -6.05 7.44
CA GLU A 14 3.26 -5.36 6.16
C GLU A 14 1.83 -5.15 5.63
N LEU A 15 1.50 -3.88 5.36
CA LEU A 15 0.28 -3.51 4.67
C LEU A 15 0.48 -3.57 3.16
N HIS A 16 -0.10 -4.58 2.51
CA HIS A 16 -0.19 -4.61 1.06
C HIS A 16 -1.40 -3.85 0.57
N THR A 17 -1.14 -2.71 -0.09
CA THR A 17 -2.14 -1.99 -0.89
C THR A 17 -2.17 -2.55 -2.30
N LEU A 18 -3.33 -3.05 -2.69
CA LEU A 18 -3.63 -3.70 -3.96
C LEU A 18 -3.79 -2.67 -5.07
N THR A 19 -3.09 -2.88 -6.19
CA THR A 19 -2.91 -1.92 -7.29
C THR A 19 -3.91 -2.08 -8.46
N GLY A 20 -4.82 -3.07 -8.41
CA GLY A 20 -5.71 -3.42 -9.54
C GLY A 20 -6.92 -2.50 -9.75
N THR A 21 -7.28 -1.67 -8.76
CA THR A 21 -8.25 -0.59 -8.91
C THR A 21 -7.53 0.72 -8.62
N GLN A 22 -7.74 1.74 -9.45
CA GLN A 22 -7.17 3.08 -9.36
C GLN A 22 -7.50 3.79 -8.02
N GLY A 23 -6.99 3.30 -6.90
CA GLY A 23 -7.04 3.90 -5.57
C GLY A 23 -8.43 4.20 -4.99
N ARG A 24 -9.53 3.81 -5.62
CA ARG A 24 -10.88 4.21 -5.21
C ARG A 24 -11.85 3.03 -5.22
N ALA A 25 -12.10 2.47 -4.03
CA ALA A 25 -13.44 1.98 -3.75
C ALA A 25 -14.32 3.22 -3.50
N PRO A 26 -15.47 3.40 -4.18
CA PRO A 26 -16.34 4.54 -3.95
C PRO A 26 -16.63 4.73 -2.46
N GLY A 27 -16.44 5.96 -1.97
CA GLY A 27 -16.68 6.34 -0.59
C GLY A 27 -15.61 5.94 0.43
N ASP A 28 -14.46 5.37 0.04
CA ASP A 28 -13.31 5.25 0.95
C ASP A 28 -12.57 6.59 1.07
N MET A 29 -12.21 6.98 2.30
CA MET A 29 -11.38 8.15 2.56
C MET A 29 -9.90 7.75 2.41
N GLN A 30 -9.27 8.15 1.32
CA GLN A 30 -7.88 7.82 1.03
C GLN A 30 -7.07 9.07 0.62
N MET A 31 -6.64 9.86 1.61
CA MET A 31 -5.77 11.02 1.39
C MET A 31 -4.36 10.55 1.01
N HIS A 32 -3.85 10.97 -0.14
CA HIS A 32 -2.50 10.66 -0.60
C HIS A 32 -2.02 11.71 -1.62
N THR A 33 -0.70 11.79 -1.77
CA THR A 33 -0.04 12.73 -2.69
C THR A 33 0.83 11.96 -3.67
N HIS A 34 0.65 12.24 -4.97
CA HIS A 34 1.58 11.80 -6.00
C HIS A 34 2.71 12.82 -6.15
N VAL A 35 3.92 12.45 -5.71
CA VAL A 35 5.13 13.26 -5.92
C VAL A 35 5.87 12.70 -7.14
N ALA A 36 5.58 13.26 -8.31
CA ALA A 36 6.26 12.89 -9.54
C ALA A 36 7.66 13.54 -9.59
N VAL A 37 8.71 12.73 -9.54
CA VAL A 37 10.09 13.18 -9.73
C VAL A 37 10.53 12.85 -11.14
N PHE A 38 10.85 13.86 -11.93
CA PHE A 38 11.33 13.67 -13.28
C PHE A 38 12.76 13.09 -13.28
N ASN A 39 13.02 12.14 -14.17
CA ASN A 39 14.31 11.48 -14.27
C ASN A 39 15.37 12.35 -14.98
N ILE A 40 15.74 13.47 -14.35
CA ILE A 40 16.73 14.42 -14.85
C ILE A 40 17.55 14.97 -13.68
N VAL A 41 18.87 14.96 -13.82
CA VAL A 41 19.82 15.46 -12.80
C VAL A 41 20.93 16.22 -13.50
N GLU A 42 21.26 17.41 -13.00
CA GLU A 42 22.46 18.15 -13.39
C GLU A 42 23.58 17.90 -12.38
N THR A 43 24.77 17.53 -12.85
CA THR A 43 25.96 17.36 -12.02
C THR A 43 26.64 18.70 -11.74
N PRO A 44 27.51 18.80 -10.72
CA PRO A 44 28.29 20.02 -10.48
C PRO A 44 29.15 20.48 -11.66
N SER A 45 29.46 19.60 -12.61
CA SER A 45 30.18 19.93 -13.84
C SER A 45 29.28 20.45 -14.98
N GLY A 46 27.97 20.63 -14.73
CA GLY A 46 26.98 21.02 -15.74
C GLY A 46 26.57 19.90 -16.70
N ARG A 47 26.87 18.63 -16.39
CA ARG A 47 26.40 17.50 -17.22
C ARG A 47 25.00 17.11 -16.79
N VAL A 48 24.12 16.85 -17.75
CA VAL A 48 22.76 16.37 -17.49
C VAL A 48 22.71 14.84 -17.68
N GLY A 49 22.09 14.15 -16.74
CA GLY A 49 21.91 12.70 -16.75
C GLY A 49 20.63 12.26 -16.03
N SER A 50 20.56 10.98 -15.68
CA SER A 50 19.43 10.35 -14.98
C SER A 50 19.69 10.17 -13.49
N ILE A 51 18.63 10.02 -12.71
CA ILE A 51 18.70 9.64 -11.29
C ILE A 51 19.25 8.22 -11.18
N ASN A 52 20.23 8.02 -10.29
CA ASN A 52 20.73 6.69 -9.97
C ASN A 52 19.77 5.98 -8.99
N LEU A 53 18.81 5.23 -9.52
CA LEU A 53 17.80 4.52 -8.72
C LEU A 53 18.37 3.36 -7.90
N ALA A 54 19.57 2.84 -8.22
CA ALA A 54 20.20 1.79 -7.43
C ALA A 54 20.49 2.24 -6.00
N LEU A 55 20.70 3.54 -5.77
CA LEU A 55 20.90 4.10 -4.42
C LEU A 55 19.62 4.16 -3.59
N LEU A 56 18.46 3.91 -4.19
CA LEU A 56 17.16 3.85 -3.52
C LEU A 56 16.68 2.41 -3.27
N GLU A 57 17.41 1.42 -3.78
CA GLU A 57 17.09 0.02 -3.59
C GLU A 57 17.08 -0.33 -2.09
N GLY A 58 16.02 -1.01 -1.64
CA GLY A 58 15.82 -1.36 -0.23
C GLY A 58 15.40 -0.19 0.69
N ARG A 59 15.50 1.06 0.24
CA ARG A 59 15.25 2.25 1.10
C ARG A 59 13.81 2.76 1.08
N ILE A 60 12.91 2.14 0.31
CA ILE A 60 11.51 2.59 0.20
C ILE A 60 10.81 2.62 1.56
N HIS A 61 11.04 1.62 2.41
CA HIS A 61 10.44 1.56 3.74
C HIS A 61 10.99 2.63 4.68
N GLU A 62 12.28 2.99 4.55
CA GLU A 62 12.89 4.08 5.32
C GLU A 62 12.22 5.43 5.01
N TRP A 63 11.99 5.72 3.72
CA TRP A 63 11.28 6.94 3.32
C TRP A 63 9.82 6.96 3.80
N GLY A 64 9.15 5.80 3.80
CA GLY A 64 7.81 5.64 4.36
C GLY A 64 7.77 5.89 5.87
N ALA A 65 8.73 5.35 6.61
CA ALA A 65 8.86 5.58 8.05
C ALA A 65 9.15 7.05 8.36
N LEU A 66 10.02 7.70 7.58
CA LEU A 66 10.30 9.13 7.73
C LEU A 66 9.04 9.98 7.50
N TYR A 67 8.26 9.67 6.47
CA TYR A 67 6.97 10.33 6.21
C TYR A 67 6.02 10.19 7.40
N GLN A 68 5.86 8.98 7.94
CA GLN A 68 5.00 8.71 9.10
C GLN A 68 5.48 9.47 10.36
N ALA A 69 6.79 9.53 10.58
CA ALA A 69 7.37 10.27 11.69
C ALA A 69 7.08 11.78 11.58
N TYR A 70 7.27 12.38 10.40
CA TYR A 70 6.92 13.77 10.17
C TYR A 70 5.43 14.01 10.33
N LEU A 71 4.57 13.16 9.76
CA LEU A 71 3.11 13.28 9.88
C LEU A 71 2.68 13.26 11.36
N ALA A 72 3.18 12.29 12.13
CA ALA A 72 2.88 12.19 13.56
C ALA A 72 3.32 13.43 14.34
N ASN A 73 4.51 13.96 14.06
CA ASN A 73 5.01 15.16 14.73
C ASN A 73 4.16 16.39 14.42
N HIS A 74 3.77 16.59 13.16
CA HIS A 74 2.90 17.71 12.78
C HIS A 74 1.50 17.58 13.41
N LEU A 75 0.90 16.39 13.39
CA LEU A 75 -0.39 16.15 14.04
C LEU A 75 -0.35 16.45 15.55
N ARG A 76 0.69 15.99 16.24
CA ARG A 76 0.90 16.29 17.67
C ARG A 76 1.09 17.78 17.93
N ALA A 77 1.84 18.48 17.08
CA ALA A 77 2.00 19.93 17.18
C ALA A 77 0.66 20.70 17.04
N HIS A 78 -0.33 20.09 16.38
CA HIS A 78 -1.70 20.61 16.28
C HIS A 78 -2.66 20.07 17.35
N GLY A 79 -2.16 19.40 18.38
CA GLY A 79 -2.96 18.90 19.51
C GLY A 79 -3.72 17.60 19.21
N VAL A 80 -3.38 16.89 18.13
CA VAL A 80 -3.96 15.57 17.82
C VAL A 80 -3.19 14.49 18.56
N GLU A 81 -3.90 13.64 19.29
CA GLU A 81 -3.31 12.45 19.90
C GLU A 81 -2.97 11.41 18.82
N VAL A 82 -1.69 11.05 18.75
CA VAL A 82 -1.16 10.10 17.77
C VAL A 82 -0.22 9.12 18.46
N GLU A 83 -0.51 7.84 18.30
CA GLU A 83 0.30 6.72 18.76
C GLU A 83 1.03 6.03 17.61
N LEU A 84 2.03 5.22 17.95
CA LEU A 84 2.66 4.30 17.02
C LEU A 84 1.85 3.00 17.03
N ASP A 85 1.26 2.63 15.90
CA ASP A 85 0.62 1.34 15.74
C ASP A 85 1.71 0.25 15.76
N ALA A 86 1.76 -0.54 16.84
CA ALA A 86 2.80 -1.55 17.05
C ALA A 86 2.83 -2.66 15.99
N ARG A 87 1.75 -2.79 15.22
CA ARG A 87 1.61 -3.81 14.19
C ARG A 87 2.19 -3.28 12.87
N THR A 88 1.81 -2.09 12.46
CA THR A 88 2.17 -1.49 11.15
C THR A 88 3.35 -0.53 11.21
N GLU A 89 3.77 -0.14 12.41
CA GLU A 89 4.78 0.89 12.68
C GLU A 89 4.43 2.27 12.08
N MET A 90 3.13 2.53 11.88
CA MET A 90 2.62 3.78 11.33
C MET A 90 1.97 4.65 12.40
N ALA A 91 1.83 5.94 12.09
CA ALA A 91 1.08 6.88 12.93
C ALA A 91 -0.41 6.49 12.95
N ARG A 92 -0.98 6.32 14.15
CA ARG A 92 -2.41 5.99 14.35
C ARG A 92 -3.07 7.02 15.25
N LEU A 93 -4.30 7.40 14.88
CA LEU A 93 -5.17 8.24 15.69
C LEU A 93 -6.00 7.32 16.59
N SER A 94 -5.62 7.20 17.87
CA SER A 94 -6.29 6.35 18.86
C SER A 94 -7.76 6.73 19.09
N ALA A 95 -8.10 8.00 18.86
CA ALA A 95 -9.47 8.51 18.98
C ALA A 95 -10.44 7.97 17.91
N VAL A 96 -9.95 7.37 16.83
CA VAL A 96 -10.78 6.80 15.76
C VAL A 96 -10.94 5.28 15.97
N PRO A 97 -12.16 4.78 16.24
CA PRO A 97 -12.37 3.35 16.46
C PRO A 97 -12.09 2.51 15.20
N ASP A 98 -11.60 1.28 15.38
CA ASP A 98 -11.30 0.36 14.27
C ASP A 98 -12.52 0.01 13.42
N SER A 99 -13.72 0.03 14.00
CA SER A 99 -14.97 -0.15 13.26
C SER A 99 -15.21 0.95 12.23
N VAL A 100 -14.81 2.19 12.53
CA VAL A 100 -14.88 3.32 11.59
C VAL A 100 -13.82 3.14 10.52
N VAL A 101 -12.58 2.80 10.89
CA VAL A 101 -11.49 2.54 9.93
C VAL A 101 -11.89 1.45 8.94
N ALA A 102 -12.51 0.36 9.40
CA ALA A 102 -12.97 -0.74 8.56
C ALA A 102 -14.00 -0.29 7.52
N GLN A 103 -14.94 0.60 7.86
CA GLN A 103 -15.95 1.13 6.92
C GLN A 103 -15.35 1.88 5.73
N PHE A 104 -14.17 2.48 5.92
CA PHE A 104 -13.44 3.23 4.89
C PHE A 104 -12.23 2.47 4.32
N SER A 105 -12.14 1.16 4.59
CA SER A 105 -11.05 0.28 4.15
C SER A 105 -11.51 -0.83 3.21
N LYS A 106 -12.56 -0.57 2.40
CA LYS A 106 -13.23 -1.58 1.56
C LYS A 106 -12.26 -2.29 0.61
N ARG A 107 -11.29 -1.57 0.05
CA ARG A 107 -10.26 -2.17 -0.82
C ARG A 107 -9.38 -3.19 -0.10
N THR A 108 -8.96 -2.89 1.14
CA THR A 108 -8.12 -3.80 1.94
C THR A 108 -8.90 -5.04 2.33
N MET A 109 -10.17 -4.87 2.72
CA MET A 109 -11.07 -5.97 3.08
C MET A 109 -11.38 -6.86 1.88
N GLY A 110 -11.93 -6.30 0.80
CA GLY A 110 -12.30 -7.05 -0.41
C GLY A 110 -11.09 -7.71 -1.06
N GLY A 111 -9.93 -7.06 -1.00
CA GLY A 111 -8.65 -7.63 -1.39
C GLY A 111 -8.22 -8.88 -0.62
N THR A 112 -8.36 -8.83 0.70
CA THR A 112 -8.03 -9.93 1.58
C THR A 112 -9.02 -11.09 1.39
N GLU A 113 -10.31 -10.78 1.22
CA GLU A 113 -11.35 -11.77 0.91
C GLU A 113 -11.11 -12.44 -0.44
N ALA A 114 -10.78 -11.68 -1.49
CA ALA A 114 -10.45 -12.23 -2.81
C ALA A 114 -9.23 -13.15 -2.76
N ALA A 115 -8.20 -12.79 -1.99
CA ALA A 115 -7.03 -13.64 -1.80
C ALA A 115 -7.33 -14.91 -1.00
N ARG A 116 -8.19 -14.83 0.03
CA ARG A 116 -8.70 -16.00 0.78
C ARG A 116 -9.50 -16.94 -0.13
N ALA A 117 -10.41 -16.39 -0.93
CA ALA A 117 -11.21 -17.16 -1.89
C ALA A 117 -10.32 -17.83 -2.96
N TYR A 118 -9.30 -17.12 -3.45
CA TYR A 118 -8.34 -17.68 -4.39
C TYR A 118 -7.48 -18.79 -3.76
N ALA A 119 -7.00 -18.60 -2.53
CA ALA A 119 -6.30 -19.64 -1.78
C ALA A 119 -7.15 -20.91 -1.66
N LEU A 120 -8.42 -20.75 -1.26
CA LEU A 120 -9.38 -21.85 -1.16
C LEU A 120 -9.59 -22.56 -2.50
N SER A 121 -9.67 -21.81 -3.61
CA SER A 121 -9.81 -22.39 -4.96
C SER A 121 -8.60 -23.23 -5.39
N LEU A 122 -7.43 -22.98 -4.79
CA LEU A 122 -6.20 -23.77 -4.98
C LEU A 122 -6.07 -24.91 -3.95
N GLY A 123 -7.09 -25.14 -3.10
CA GLY A 123 -7.04 -26.13 -2.02
C GLY A 123 -6.12 -25.74 -0.87
N LEU A 124 -5.76 -24.46 -0.74
CA LEU A 124 -4.88 -23.96 0.31
C LEU A 124 -5.72 -23.41 1.47
N ASP A 125 -5.32 -23.70 2.70
CA ASP A 125 -5.88 -23.05 3.89
C ASP A 125 -5.14 -21.74 4.16
N TRP A 126 -5.83 -20.62 4.00
CA TRP A 126 -5.27 -19.28 4.20
C TRP A 126 -4.58 -19.13 5.55
N GLU A 127 -5.15 -19.64 6.63
CA GLU A 127 -4.65 -19.34 7.97
C GLU A 127 -3.28 -19.99 8.23
N THR A 128 -3.01 -21.14 7.60
CA THR A 128 -1.74 -21.89 7.73
C THR A 128 -0.65 -21.43 6.77
N LEU A 129 -0.96 -20.55 5.81
CA LEU A 129 0.03 -20.08 4.85
C LEU A 129 1.12 -19.21 5.48
N THR A 130 2.35 -19.40 5.01
CA THR A 130 3.47 -18.53 5.36
C THR A 130 3.20 -17.09 4.92
N PRO A 131 3.77 -16.09 5.61
CA PRO A 131 3.62 -14.69 5.25
C PRO A 131 3.95 -14.43 3.77
N ALA A 132 5.11 -14.89 3.30
CA ALA A 132 5.51 -14.74 1.90
C ALA A 132 4.49 -15.33 0.91
N ARG A 133 3.86 -16.47 1.24
CA ARG A 133 2.86 -17.09 0.40
C ARG A 133 1.54 -16.32 0.39
N LYS A 134 1.11 -15.81 1.55
CA LYS A 134 -0.03 -14.89 1.65
C LYS A 134 0.20 -13.64 0.79
N ILE A 135 1.42 -13.09 0.77
CA ILE A 135 1.77 -11.89 -0.03
C ILE A 135 1.64 -12.18 -1.51
N ALA A 136 2.19 -13.31 -1.96
CA ALA A 136 2.10 -13.74 -3.36
C ALA A 136 0.64 -13.91 -3.80
N LEU A 137 -0.22 -14.48 -2.94
CA LEU A 137 -1.65 -14.65 -3.23
C LEU A 137 -2.43 -13.33 -3.20
N LEU A 138 -2.11 -12.38 -2.31
CA LEU A 138 -2.68 -11.03 -2.36
C LEU A 138 -2.36 -10.33 -3.69
N LYS A 139 -1.12 -10.45 -4.16
CA LYS A 139 -0.70 -9.89 -5.45
C LYS A 139 -1.42 -10.58 -6.62
N ALA A 140 -1.57 -11.90 -6.58
CA ALA A 140 -2.19 -12.68 -7.65
C ALA A 140 -3.73 -12.57 -7.70
N GLY A 141 -4.42 -12.63 -6.56
CA GLY A 141 -5.88 -12.62 -6.48
C GLY A 141 -6.51 -11.32 -6.99
N VAL A 142 -5.75 -10.23 -6.98
CA VAL A 142 -6.15 -8.90 -7.46
C VAL A 142 -5.93 -8.71 -8.96
N GLN A 143 -5.03 -9.49 -9.54
CA GLN A 143 -4.81 -9.50 -10.99
C GLN A 143 -5.87 -10.33 -11.74
N ASN A 144 -6.90 -10.83 -11.04
CA ASN A 144 -7.99 -11.55 -11.68
C ASN A 144 -8.74 -10.60 -12.63
N PRO A 145 -8.66 -10.77 -13.96
CA PRO A 145 -9.10 -9.76 -14.94
C PRO A 145 -10.63 -9.57 -15.01
N ARG A 146 -11.40 -10.35 -14.26
CA ARG A 146 -12.87 -10.37 -14.34
C ARG A 146 -13.55 -9.11 -13.78
N GLU A 147 -12.79 -8.26 -13.08
CA GLU A 147 -13.23 -6.91 -12.66
C GLU A 147 -12.37 -5.79 -13.25
N ALA A 148 -11.54 -6.07 -14.26
CA ALA A 148 -10.99 -5.00 -15.06
C ALA A 148 -12.16 -4.33 -15.78
N LYS A 149 -12.46 -3.08 -15.40
CA LYS A 149 -13.53 -2.26 -15.98
C LYS A 149 -13.56 -2.43 -17.50
N SER A 150 -14.75 -2.63 -18.05
CA SER A 150 -15.01 -2.27 -19.44
C SER A 150 -14.67 -0.79 -19.61
N ASP A 151 -13.71 -0.50 -20.48
CA ASP A 151 -13.53 0.85 -21.00
C ASP A 151 -14.81 1.22 -21.75
N ASP A 152 -15.70 1.96 -21.09
CA ASP A 152 -16.76 2.73 -21.76
C ASP A 152 -16.11 3.93 -22.46
N ALA A 153 -15.35 3.65 -23.52
CA ALA A 153 -15.08 4.61 -24.57
C ALA A 153 -16.14 4.39 -25.66
N PRO A 154 -17.01 5.37 -25.97
CA PRO A 154 -17.91 5.24 -27.11
C PRO A 154 -17.07 5.06 -28.40
N PRO A 155 -17.56 4.29 -29.39
CA PRO A 155 -16.82 4.02 -30.61
C PRO A 155 -16.75 5.31 -31.44
N GLY A 156 -15.70 6.10 -31.22
CA GLY A 156 -15.31 7.21 -32.06
C GLY A 156 -14.56 6.70 -33.28
N GLU A 157 -15.20 6.82 -34.43
CA GLU A 157 -14.71 6.46 -35.76
C GLU A 157 -13.26 6.90 -35.99
N ARG A 158 -12.40 5.93 -36.31
CA ARG A 158 -11.19 6.20 -37.08
C ARG A 158 -11.53 6.04 -38.56
N ARG A 159 -11.83 7.16 -39.21
CA ARG A 159 -11.19 7.62 -40.46
C ARG A 159 -11.78 8.97 -40.87
#